data_AF-A0A1J3ICG0-F1
#
_entry.id   AF-A0A1J3ICG0-F1
#
_cell.length_a   1.000
_cell.length_b   1.000
_cell.length_c   1.000
_cell.angle_alpha   90.00
_cell.angle_beta   90.00
_cell.angle_gamma   90.00
#
_symmetry.space_group_name_H-M   'P 1'
#
loop_
_entity.id
_entity.type
_entity.pdbx_description
1 polymer ?
#
loop_
_entity_poly.entity_id
_entity_poly.type
_entity_poly.pdbx_seq_one_letter_code
_entity_poly.pdbx_strand_id
1 'polypeptide(L)'
;DEMLSRGFKDQIYDIFQLLPSKVQVGVFSATMPPEALEITRKFMNKPVRILVKRDELTLEGIKQFYVNVDKEEWKLETLCDLYETLAITQSVIFVNTRRKVDWLTDKMRSRDHTV
;
A
#
# COMPACT_ATOMS: atom_id res chain seq x y z
N ASP A 1 1.58 2.61 -2.68
CA ASP A 1 2.43 3.81 -2.74
C ASP A 1 2.38 4.33 -4.18
N GLU A 2 1.44 5.22 -4.48
CA GLU A 2 1.15 5.64 -5.86
C GLU A 2 1.78 7.00 -6.23
N MET A 3 2.27 7.78 -5.27
CA MET A 3 2.73 9.16 -5.52
C MET A 3 3.97 9.25 -6.41
N LEU A 4 4.74 8.18 -6.54
CA LEU A 4 5.91 8.11 -7.42
C LEU A 4 5.66 7.28 -8.68
N SER A 5 4.40 6.85 -8.88
CA SER A 5 3.97 6.14 -10.07
C SER A 5 3.75 7.09 -11.25
N ARG A 6 3.51 6.51 -12.42
CA ARG A 6 3.39 7.20 -13.71
C ARG A 6 2.40 8.37 -13.72
N GLY A 7 1.34 8.33 -12.91
CA GLY A 7 0.29 9.37 -12.87
C GLY A 7 0.65 10.64 -12.10
N PHE A 8 1.57 10.56 -11.12
CA PHE A 8 1.88 11.68 -10.24
C PHE A 8 3.15 12.45 -10.63
N LYS A 9 3.97 11.88 -11.52
CA LYS A 9 5.22 12.48 -11.96
C LYS A 9 5.02 13.86 -12.60
N ASP A 10 3.99 14.00 -13.45
CA ASP A 10 3.72 15.25 -14.15
C ASP A 10 3.23 16.33 -13.16
N GLN A 11 2.34 15.95 -12.24
CA GLN A 11 1.87 16.85 -11.17
C GLN A 11 3.02 17.33 -10.27
N ILE A 12 3.94 16.42 -9.91
CA ILE A 12 5.15 16.79 -9.15
C ILE A 12 5.98 17.79 -9.94
N TYR A 13 6.18 17.57 -11.25
CA TYR A 13 6.95 18.47 -12.10
C TYR A 13 6.33 19.88 -12.18
N ASP A 14 5.01 19.96 -12.33
CA ASP A 14 4.27 21.22 -12.35
C ASP A 14 4.43 22.01 -11.04
N ILE A 15 4.32 21.32 -9.90
CA ILE A 15 4.56 21.94 -8.59
C ILE A 15 6.01 22.46 -8.51
N PHE A 16 6.98 21.68 -8.97
CA PHE A 16 8.39 22.07 -8.93
C PHE A 16 8.71 23.31 -9.79
N GLN A 17 7.98 23.54 -10.89
CA GLN A 17 8.14 24.76 -11.70
C GLN A 17 7.69 26.03 -10.98
N LEU A 18 6.75 25.89 -10.03
CA LEU A 18 6.25 27.00 -9.22
C LEU A 18 7.15 27.29 -8.00
N LEU A 19 8.10 26.41 -7.70
CA LEU A 19 8.99 26.56 -6.54
C LEU A 19 10.22 27.42 -6.88
N PRO A 20 10.80 28.13 -5.88
CA PRO A 20 12.05 28.84 -6.06
C PRO A 20 13.19 27.92 -6.50
N SER A 21 14.13 28.45 -7.29
CA SER A 21 15.26 27.68 -7.86
C SER A 21 16.18 27.03 -6.82
N LYS A 22 16.14 27.48 -5.57
CA LYS A 22 16.88 26.92 -4.44
C LYS A 22 15.91 26.47 -3.36
N VAL A 23 15.30 25.30 -3.56
CA VAL A 23 14.46 24.62 -2.57
C VAL A 23 15.17 23.36 -2.07
N GLN A 24 15.07 23.09 -0.77
CA GLN A 24 15.50 21.81 -0.21
C GLN A 24 14.37 20.80 -0.37
N VAL A 25 14.68 19.65 -0.97
CA VAL A 25 13.72 18.56 -1.21
C VAL A 25 14.11 17.38 -0.33
N GLY A 26 13.13 16.79 0.34
CA GLY A 26 13.25 15.53 1.06
C GLY A 26 12.27 14.51 0.51
N VAL A 27 12.72 13.28 0.27
CA VAL A 27 11.87 12.18 -0.21
C VAL A 27 11.92 11.06 0.82
N PHE A 28 10.74 10.64 1.28
CA PHE A 28 10.56 9.59 2.27
C PHE A 28 9.63 8.52 1.69
N SER A 29 10.12 7.29 1.56
CA SER A 29 9.29 6.15 1.20
C SER A 29 9.82 4.87 1.85
N ALA A 30 8.90 3.97 2.19
CA ALA A 30 9.23 2.62 2.64
C ALA A 30 9.83 1.77 1.51
N THR A 31 9.55 2.11 0.25
CA THR A 31 10.07 1.38 -0.92
C THR A 31 10.66 2.32 -1.95
N MET A 32 11.84 1.99 -2.46
CA MET A 32 12.51 2.79 -3.50
C MET A 32 12.65 1.97 -4.79
N PRO A 33 11.58 1.82 -5.60
CA PRO A 33 11.70 1.25 -6.93
C PRO A 33 12.56 2.14 -7.84
N PRO A 34 13.07 1.62 -8.96
CA PRO A 34 13.91 2.40 -9.90
C PRO A 34 13.27 3.73 -10.34
N GLU A 35 11.96 3.75 -10.57
CA GLU A 35 11.19 4.94 -10.98
C GLU A 35 11.23 6.06 -9.92
N ALA A 36 11.06 5.70 -8.64
CA ALA A 36 11.19 6.62 -7.51
C ALA A 36 12.61 7.18 -7.41
N LEU A 37 13.63 6.34 -7.63
CA LEU A 37 15.03 6.77 -7.62
C LEU A 37 15.33 7.78 -8.74
N GLU A 38 14.74 7.62 -9.93
CA GLU A 38 14.90 8.59 -11.02
C GLU A 38 14.33 9.96 -10.67
N ILE A 39 13.17 10.00 -10.02
CA ILE A 39 12.55 11.24 -9.53
C ILE A 39 13.52 11.96 -8.57
N THR A 40 14.07 11.24 -7.58
CA THR A 40 15.02 11.85 -6.63
C THR A 40 16.25 12.45 -7.31
N ARG A 41 16.74 11.85 -8.41
CA ARG A 41 17.89 12.37 -9.16
C ARG A 41 17.58 13.66 -9.92
N LYS A 42 16.33 13.85 -10.35
CA LYS A 42 15.91 15.04 -11.09
C LYS A 42 15.62 16.23 -10.18
N PHE A 43 15.02 15.99 -9.03
CA PHE A 43 14.52 17.06 -8.16
C PHE A 43 15.44 17.39 -6.97
N MET A 44 16.39 16.52 -6.62
CA MET A 44 17.30 16.75 -5.49
C MET A 44 18.72 17.02 -5.98
N ASN A 45 19.37 18.03 -5.40
CA ASN A 45 20.79 18.31 -5.63
C ASN A 45 21.64 17.63 -4.55
N LYS A 46 22.48 16.66 -4.94
CA LYS A 46 23.38 15.90 -4.04
C LYS A 46 22.71 15.45 -2.72
N PRO A 47 21.62 14.65 -2.77
CA PRO A 47 20.90 14.25 -1.56
C PRO A 47 21.71 13.28 -0.70
N VAL A 48 21.60 13.41 0.62
CA VAL A 48 22.02 12.38 1.56
C VAL A 48 21.03 11.20 1.45
N ARG A 49 21.55 9.98 1.32
CA ARG A 49 20.74 8.76 1.21
C ARG A 49 20.83 7.94 2.48
N ILE A 50 19.71 7.76 3.14
CA ILE A 50 19.56 6.87 4.29
C ILE A 50 18.73 5.68 3.80
N LEU A 51 19.39 4.55 3.55
CA LEU A 51 18.76 3.34 3.02
C LEU A 51 18.86 2.22 4.06
N VAL A 52 17.72 1.60 4.37
CA VAL A 52 17.67 0.39 5.19
C VAL A 52 17.76 -0.81 4.23
N LYS A 53 18.68 -1.75 4.49
CA LYS A 53 18.86 -2.93 3.63
C LYS A 53 17.62 -3.82 3.67
N ARG A 54 17.27 -4.38 2.51
CA ARG A 54 16.10 -5.25 2.30
C ARG A 54 16.16 -6.61 2.99
N ASP A 55 17.30 -7.01 3.53
CA ASP A 55 17.46 -8.35 4.14
C ASP A 55 16.60 -8.52 5.40
N GLU A 56 16.04 -7.45 5.95
CA GLU A 56 15.05 -7.47 7.06
C GLU A 56 13.63 -7.05 6.62
N LEU A 57 13.32 -7.06 5.32
CA LEU A 57 11.97 -6.76 4.82
C LEU A 57 11.06 -8.00 4.75
N THR A 58 11.56 -9.18 5.11
CA THR A 58 10.69 -10.13 5.79
C THR A 58 10.48 -9.53 7.17
N LEU A 59 9.31 -8.94 7.38
CA LEU A 59 8.86 -8.52 8.71
C LEU A 59 9.02 -9.73 9.62
N GLU A 60 10.15 -9.88 10.33
CA GLU A 60 10.47 -11.10 11.08
C GLU A 60 9.40 -11.40 12.15
N GLY A 61 8.63 -10.37 12.53
CA GLY A 61 7.47 -10.48 13.40
C GLY A 61 6.13 -10.80 12.71
N ILE A 62 6.04 -10.83 11.38
CA ILE A 62 4.79 -11.10 10.64
C ILE A 62 4.85 -12.46 9.97
N LYS A 63 4.03 -13.37 10.51
CA LYS A 63 3.78 -14.67 9.91
C LYS A 63 2.85 -14.48 8.70
N GLN A 64 3.31 -14.90 7.53
CA GLN A 64 2.57 -14.79 6.28
C GLN A 64 2.01 -16.16 5.89
N PHE A 65 0.73 -16.18 5.54
CA PHE A 65 0.02 -17.39 5.11
C PHE A 65 -0.76 -17.08 3.83
N TYR A 66 -1.11 -18.12 3.08
CA TYR A 66 -2.06 -18.03 1.99
C TYR A 66 -3.10 -19.13 2.12
N VAL A 67 -4.31 -18.86 1.65
CA VAL A 67 -5.39 -19.84 1.55
C VAL A 67 -5.72 -19.97 0.07
N ASN A 68 -5.62 -21.18 -0.48
CA ASN A 68 -6.04 -21.42 -1.85
C ASN A 68 -7.57 -21.56 -1.89
N VAL A 69 -8.20 -20.68 -2.65
CA VAL A 69 -9.65 -20.61 -2.85
C VAL A 69 -9.90 -20.78 -4.34
N ASP A 70 -10.39 -21.96 -4.73
CA ASP A 70 -10.53 -22.33 -6.15
C ASP A 70 -11.49 -21.40 -6.90
N LYS A 71 -12.49 -20.86 -6.21
CA LYS A 71 -13.49 -19.94 -6.75
C LYS A 71 -13.56 -18.65 -5.97
N GLU A 72 -13.83 -17.56 -6.69
CA GLU A 72 -13.98 -16.23 -6.12
C GLU A 72 -15.14 -16.15 -5.11
N GLU A 73 -16.24 -16.84 -5.39
CA GLU A 73 -17.42 -16.88 -4.52
C GLU A 73 -17.14 -17.47 -3.13
N TRP A 74 -16.13 -18.35 -3.02
CA TRP A 74 -15.76 -18.99 -1.76
C TRP A 74 -14.93 -18.09 -0.83
N LYS A 75 -14.37 -17.00 -1.34
CA LYS A 75 -13.56 -16.07 -0.51
C LYS A 75 -14.35 -15.47 0.65
N LEU A 76 -15.62 -15.15 0.44
CA LEU A 76 -16.45 -14.56 1.49
C LEU A 76 -16.69 -15.56 2.63
N GLU A 77 -16.98 -16.81 2.29
CA GLU A 77 -17.21 -17.86 3.28
C GLU A 77 -15.93 -18.17 4.04
N THR A 78 -14.82 -18.38 3.33
CA THR A 78 -13.50 -18.58 3.96
C THR A 78 -13.09 -17.41 4.86
N LEU A 79 -13.41 -16.17 4.48
CA LEU A 79 -13.14 -15.01 5.32
C LEU A 79 -13.96 -15.07 6.62
N CYS A 80 -15.26 -15.37 6.54
CA CYS A 80 -16.11 -15.51 7.73
C CYS A 80 -15.61 -16.64 8.65
N ASP A 81 -15.25 -17.80 8.08
CA ASP A 81 -14.70 -18.92 8.85
C ASP A 81 -13.43 -18.52 9.62
N LEU A 82 -12.58 -17.67 9.04
CA LEU A 82 -11.39 -17.13 9.72
C LEU A 82 -11.76 -16.22 10.90
N TYR A 83 -12.83 -15.41 10.79
CA TYR A 83 -13.30 -14.59 11.91
C TYR A 83 -13.96 -15.40 13.02
N GLU A 84 -14.58 -16.53 12.70
CA GLU A 84 -15.18 -17.43 13.70
C GLU A 84 -14.11 -18.27 14.42
N THR A 85 -13.09 -18.71 13.69
CA THR A 85 -12.06 -19.62 14.21
C THR A 85 -10.96 -18.86 14.98
N LEU A 86 -10.66 -17.62 14.59
CA LEU A 86 -9.56 -16.84 15.16
C LEU A 86 -10.10 -15.72 16.04
N ALA A 87 -9.48 -15.55 17.21
CA ALA A 87 -9.73 -14.39 18.07
C ALA A 87 -9.07 -13.13 17.46
N ILE A 88 -9.77 -12.47 16.54
CA ILE A 88 -9.32 -11.25 15.85
C ILE A 88 -9.90 -10.03 16.58
N THR A 89 -9.03 -9.14 17.07
CA THR A 89 -9.48 -7.86 17.67
C THR A 89 -9.81 -6.83 16.60
N GLN A 90 -8.85 -6.56 15.70
CA GLN A 90 -8.96 -5.67 14.57
C GLN A 90 -8.17 -6.23 13.40
N SER A 91 -8.65 -6.00 12.19
CA SER A 91 -7.99 -6.43 10.96
C SER A 91 -8.25 -5.44 9.83
N VAL A 92 -7.38 -5.49 8.82
CA VAL A 92 -7.51 -4.70 7.60
C VAL A 92 -7.61 -5.66 6.42
N ILE A 93 -8.68 -5.52 5.63
CA ILE A 93 -8.90 -6.33 4.44
C ILE A 93 -8.68 -5.46 3.20
N PHE A 94 -7.71 -5.83 2.38
CA PHE A 94 -7.42 -5.14 1.12
C PHE A 94 -8.19 -5.77 -0.04
N VAL A 95 -8.85 -4.94 -0.84
CA VAL A 95 -9.61 -5.34 -2.02
C VAL A 95 -9.27 -4.41 -3.19
N ASN A 96 -9.11 -4.97 -4.39
CA ASN A 96 -8.57 -4.23 -5.54
C ASN A 96 -9.50 -3.15 -6.11
N THR A 97 -10.82 -3.27 -5.94
CA THR A 97 -11.78 -2.34 -6.56
C THR A 97 -12.76 -1.81 -5.54
N ARG A 98 -13.08 -0.51 -5.64
CA ARG A 98 -14.05 0.16 -4.76
C ARG A 98 -15.41 -0.53 -4.77
N ARG A 99 -15.93 -0.90 -5.95
CA ARG A 99 -17.21 -1.63 -6.07
C ARG A 99 -17.23 -2.91 -5.23
N LYS A 100 -16.10 -3.60 -5.13
CA LYS A 100 -15.99 -4.85 -4.37
C LYS A 100 -15.76 -4.59 -2.88
N VAL A 101 -15.12 -3.48 -2.52
CA VAL A 101 -15.10 -3.00 -1.13
C VAL A 101 -16.52 -2.74 -0.65
N ASP A 102 -17.32 -1.99 -1.42
CA ASP A 102 -18.71 -1.67 -1.08
C ASP A 102 -19.53 -2.97 -0.92
N TRP A 103 -19.45 -3.88 -1.90
CA TRP A 103 -20.11 -5.19 -1.83
C TRP A 103 -19.68 -6.03 -0.61
N LEU A 104 -18.37 -6.09 -0.32
CA LEU A 104 -17.86 -6.87 0.81
C LEU A 104 -18.33 -6.27 2.14
N THR A 105 -18.37 -4.95 2.23
CA THR A 105 -18.82 -4.21 3.42
C THR A 105 -20.28 -4.53 3.71
N ASP A 106 -21.15 -4.47 2.70
CA ASP A 106 -22.57 -4.83 2.84
C ASP A 106 -22.75 -6.28 3.25
N LYS A 107 -21.97 -7.21 2.66
CA LYS A 107 -22.03 -8.64 3.02
C LYS A 107 -21.58 -8.92 4.44
N MET A 108 -20.49 -8.30 4.89
CA MET A 108 -20.00 -8.45 6.25
C MET A 108 -20.98 -7.87 7.27
N ARG A 109 -21.55 -6.69 7.00
CA ARG A 109 -22.58 -6.07 7.86
C ARG A 109 -23.86 -6.91 7.95
N SER A 110 -24.27 -7.54 6.85
CA SER A 110 -25.42 -8.45 6.84
C SER A 110 -25.23 -9.72 7.68
N ARG A 111 -23.98 -10.01 8.09
CA ARG A 111 -23.58 -11.14 8.94
C ARG A 111 -23.17 -10.67 10.34
N ASP A 112 -23.67 -9.50 10.77
CA ASP A 112 -23.44 -8.90 12.08
C ASP A 112 -21.97 -8.56 12.43
N HIS A 113 -21.08 -8.55 11.44
CA HIS A 113 -19.72 -8.04 11.65
C HIS A 113 -19.74 -6.51 11.70
N THR A 114 -19.01 -5.93 12.66
CA THR A 114 -18.80 -4.48 12.73
C THR A 114 -17.69 -4.08 11.76
N VAL A 115 -18.06 -3.41 10.66
CA VAL A 115 -17.17 -3.00 9.55
C VAL A 115 -17.36 -1.54 9.16
#